data_AF-A0AAE1RMW9-F1
#
_entry.id   AF-A0AAE1RMW9-F1
#
_cell.length_a   1.000
_cell.length_b   1.000
_cell.length_c   1.000
_cell.angle_alpha   90.00
_cell.angle_beta   90.00
_cell.angle_gamma   90.00
#
_symmetry.space_group_name_H-M   'P 1'
#
loop_
_entity.id
_entity.type
_entity.pdbx_description
1 polymer ?
#
loop_
_entity_poly.entity_id
_entity_poly.type
_entity_poly.pdbx_seq_one_letter_code
_entity_poly.pdbx_strand_id
1 'polypeptide(L)'
;MVHPTQLGRLIGTWTKEVEWLSKHVNNNMPRGSILGFVAADAIYHIWAERNARRFKSKATTNIQIVRDIALQLHIRGQYNCKWSGMLAKFMYRLNFPL
;
A
#
# COMPACT_ATOMS: atom_id res chain seq x y z
N MET A 1 14.71 -20.49 2.37
CA MET A 1 13.83 -20.03 3.47
C MET A 1 13.73 -18.52 3.36
N VAL A 2 12.53 -17.96 3.14
CA VAL A 2 12.33 -16.51 3.04
C VAL A 2 12.03 -15.99 4.45
N HIS A 3 12.88 -15.12 4.98
CA HIS A 3 12.68 -14.46 6.26
C HIS A 3 11.49 -13.48 6.18
N PRO A 4 10.55 -13.50 7.15
CA PRO A 4 9.43 -12.56 7.17
C PRO A 4 9.94 -11.14 7.43
N THR A 5 9.38 -10.23 6.63
CA THR A 5 9.63 -8.80 6.53
C THR A 5 9.37 -8.02 7.83
N GLN A 6 9.87 -6.78 7.85
CA GLN A 6 10.04 -5.81 8.95
C GLN A 6 8.78 -5.37 9.76
N LEU A 7 7.78 -6.23 9.95
CA LEU A 7 6.57 -5.94 10.74
C LEU A 7 6.47 -6.75 12.04
N GLY A 8 7.32 -7.76 12.26
CA GLY A 8 7.37 -8.53 13.52
C GLY A 8 6.10 -9.32 13.86
N ARG A 9 5.10 -9.35 12.96
CA ARG A 9 3.78 -9.96 13.17
C ARG A 9 3.55 -11.06 12.14
N LEU A 10 3.02 -12.19 12.62
CA LEU A 10 2.45 -13.24 11.77
C LEU A 10 1.21 -12.69 11.04
N ILE A 11 1.20 -12.83 9.71
CA ILE A 11 0.04 -12.50 8.89
C ILE A 11 -1.09 -13.47 9.23
N GLY A 12 -2.25 -12.94 9.60
CA GLY A 12 -3.45 -13.69 9.94
C GLY A 12 -4.32 -13.99 8.72
N THR A 13 -5.49 -14.57 8.96
CA THR A 13 -6.55 -14.71 7.95
C THR A 13 -6.99 -13.34 7.44
N TRP A 14 -7.51 -13.25 6.21
CA TRP A 14 -8.02 -12.01 5.64
C TRP A 14 -8.94 -11.22 6.59
N THR A 15 -9.90 -11.88 7.24
CA THR A 15 -10.80 -11.25 8.22
C THR A 15 -10.05 -10.56 9.37
N LYS A 16 -9.03 -11.23 9.93
CA LYS A 16 -8.17 -10.67 10.98
C LYS A 16 -7.36 -9.48 10.49
N GLU A 17 -6.86 -9.53 9.25
CA GLU A 17 -6.14 -8.41 8.65
C GLU A 17 -7.04 -7.19 8.43
N VAL A 18 -8.27 -7.39 7.93
CA VAL A 18 -9.26 -6.32 7.76
C VAL A 18 -9.65 -5.72 9.10
N GLU A 19 -9.98 -6.54 10.10
CA GLU A 19 -10.30 -6.04 11.44
C GLU A 19 -9.14 -5.25 12.06
N TRP A 20 -7.92 -5.75 11.90
CA TRP A 20 -6.74 -5.04 12.37
C TRP A 20 -6.57 -3.70 11.64
N LEU A 21 -6.68 -3.69 10.31
CA LEU A 21 -6.62 -2.45 9.51
C LEU A 21 -7.67 -1.46 9.99
N SER A 22 -8.95 -1.86 10.11
CA SER A 22 -10.04 -1.00 10.57
C SER A 22 -9.77 -0.36 11.94
N LYS A 23 -9.13 -1.09 12.86
CA LYS A 23 -8.74 -0.58 14.18
C LYS A 23 -7.56 0.40 14.15
N HIS A 24 -6.68 0.30 13.15
CA HIS A 24 -5.40 1.04 13.11
C HIS A 24 -5.37 2.20 12.11
N VAL A 25 -6.32 2.25 11.17
CA VAL A 25 -6.42 3.35 10.19
C VAL A 25 -7.29 4.51 10.69
N ASN A 26 -8.19 4.27 11.63
CA ASN A 26 -9.12 5.28 12.15
C ASN A 26 -8.51 6.11 13.30
N ASN A 27 -7.34 6.70 13.06
CA ASN A 27 -6.69 7.62 13.98
C ASN A 27 -6.05 8.80 13.24
N ASN A 28 -5.75 9.88 13.97
CA ASN A 28 -5.12 11.08 13.41
C ASN A 28 -3.61 10.90 13.13
N MET A 29 -3.07 9.68 13.24
CA MET A 29 -1.64 9.45 13.04
C MET A 29 -1.30 9.34 11.54
N PRO A 30 -0.21 9.99 11.09
CA PRO A 30 0.23 9.88 9.69
C PRO A 30 0.42 8.44 9.22
N ARG A 31 0.91 7.57 10.11
CA ARG A 31 1.06 6.12 9.84
C ARG A 31 -0.27 5.43 9.55
N GLY A 32 -1.30 5.68 10.36
CA GLY A 32 -2.62 5.06 10.18
C GLY A 32 -3.28 5.49 8.87
N SER A 33 -3.18 6.78 8.56
CA SER A 33 -3.71 7.32 7.29
C SER A 33 -2.93 6.85 6.04
N ILE A 34 -1.60 6.73 6.10
CA ILE A 34 -0.79 6.12 5.03
C ILE A 34 -1.16 4.64 4.85
N LEU A 35 -1.29 3.90 5.95
CA LEU A 35 -1.66 2.49 5.93
C LEU A 35 -3.05 2.28 5.30
N GLY A 36 -4.02 3.11 5.68
CA GLY A 36 -5.36 3.08 5.10
C GLY A 36 -5.36 3.38 3.60
N PHE A 37 -4.56 4.37 3.18
CA PHE A 37 -4.37 4.69 1.76
C PHE A 37 -3.81 3.50 0.98
N VAL A 38 -2.69 2.93 1.44
CA VAL A 38 -2.03 1.79 0.76
C VAL A 38 -2.95 0.57 0.72
N ALA A 39 -3.69 0.30 1.80
CA ALA A 39 -4.63 -0.81 1.83
C ALA A 39 -5.78 -0.63 0.82
N ALA A 40 -6.38 0.57 0.78
CA ALA A 40 -7.44 0.88 -0.17
C ALA A 40 -6.96 0.79 -1.62
N ASP A 41 -5.77 1.33 -1.91
CA ASP A 41 -5.20 1.32 -3.26
C ASP A 41 -4.83 -0.10 -3.72
N ALA A 42 -4.29 -0.92 -2.81
CA ALA A 42 -4.04 -2.34 -3.07
C ALA A 42 -5.33 -3.11 -3.41
N ILE A 43 -6.40 -2.92 -2.63
CA ILE A 43 -7.71 -3.54 -2.89
C ILE A 43 -8.25 -3.10 -4.25
N TYR A 44 -8.15 -1.80 -4.57
CA TYR A 44 -8.57 -1.25 -5.85
C TYR A 44 -7.82 -1.89 -7.02
N HIS A 45 -6.48 -1.94 -6.96
CA HIS A 45 -5.67 -2.53 -8.02
C HIS A 45 -5.94 -4.03 -8.20
N ILE A 46 -6.15 -4.79 -7.12
CA ILE A 46 -6.53 -6.21 -7.20
C ILE A 46 -7.88 -6.37 -7.90
N TRP A 47 -8.88 -5.56 -7.53
CA TRP A 47 -10.19 -5.58 -8.16
C TRP A 47 -10.11 -5.20 -9.65
N ALA A 48 -9.35 -4.15 -9.98
CA ALA A 48 -9.15 -3.68 -11.34
C ALA A 48 -8.43 -4.70 -12.22
N GLU A 49 -7.38 -5.35 -11.70
CA GLU A 49 -6.65 -6.42 -12.39
C GLU A 49 -7.57 -7.60 -12.70
N ARG A 50 -8.32 -8.08 -11.70
CA ARG A 50 -9.26 -9.19 -11.86
C ARG A 50 -10.28 -8.90 -12.96
N ASN A 51 -10.83 -7.68 -12.96
CA ASN A 51 -11.80 -7.27 -13.98
C ASN A 51 -11.17 -7.14 -15.37
N ALA A 52 -9.97 -6.56 -15.47
CA ALA A 52 -9.25 -6.44 -16.74
C ALA A 52 -8.90 -7.83 -17.31
N ARG A 53 -8.52 -8.77 -16.46
CA ARG A 53 -8.26 -10.16 -16.86
C ARG A 53 -9.52 -10.84 -17.37
N ARG A 54 -10.64 -10.68 -16.67
CA ARG A 54 -11.91 -11.33 -17.01
C ARG A 54 -12.57 -10.77 -18.27
N PHE A 55 -12.54 -9.45 -18.45
CA PHE A 55 -13.33 -8.76 -19.47
C PHE A 55 -12.51 -8.18 -20.62
N LYS A 56 -11.19 -8.07 -20.48
CA LYS A 56 -10.29 -7.47 -21.48
C LYS A 56 -9.10 -8.36 -21.81
N SER A 57 -9.01 -9.56 -21.25
CA SER A 57 -7.87 -10.48 -21.39
C SER A 57 -6.51 -9.83 -21.13
N LYS A 58 -6.48 -8.78 -20.28
CA LYS A 58 -5.27 -8.02 -19.94
C LYS A 58 -4.83 -8.40 -18.54
N ALA A 59 -3.56 -8.77 -18.40
CA ALA A 59 -2.95 -9.05 -17.11
C ALA A 59 -1.98 -7.93 -16.73
N THR A 60 -1.94 -7.61 -15.43
CA THR A 60 -0.94 -6.71 -14.83
C THR A 60 -0.11 -7.51 -13.85
N THR A 61 1.20 -7.29 -13.83
CA THR A 61 2.09 -7.96 -12.87
C THR A 61 1.98 -7.35 -11.47
N ASN A 62 2.27 -8.16 -10.45
CA ASN A 62 2.32 -7.67 -9.06
C ASN A 62 3.33 -6.52 -8.91
N ILE A 63 4.46 -6.56 -9.63
CA ILE A 63 5.48 -5.51 -9.60
C ILE A 63 4.92 -4.18 -10.14
N GLN A 64 4.14 -4.22 -11.24
CA GLN A 64 3.50 -3.02 -11.78
C GLN A 64 2.48 -2.45 -10.77
N ILE A 65 1.65 -3.29 -10.17
CA ILE A 65 0.70 -2.85 -9.14
C ILE A 65 1.42 -2.19 -7.96
N VAL A 66 2.50 -2.80 -7.46
CA VAL A 66 3.28 -2.22 -6.35
C VAL A 66 3.92 -0.88 -6.74
N ARG A 67 4.41 -0.75 -7.98
CA ARG A 67 4.94 0.53 -8.49
C ARG A 67 3.86 1.59 -8.58
N ASP A 68 2.68 1.25 -9.10
CA ASP A 68 1.56 2.18 -9.20
C ASP A 68 1.14 2.68 -7.81
N ILE A 69 1.02 1.78 -6.83
CA ILE A 69 0.71 2.14 -5.44
C ILE A 69 1.78 3.05 -4.83
N ALA A 70 3.07 2.74 -5.07
CA ALA A 70 4.17 3.56 -4.57
C ALA A 70 4.16 4.98 -5.18
N LEU A 71 3.88 5.10 -6.49
CA LEU A 71 3.74 6.37 -7.19
C LEU A 71 2.55 7.17 -6.67
N GLN A 72 1.38 6.53 -6.52
CA GLN A 72 0.20 7.17 -5.97
C GLN A 72 0.42 7.66 -4.54
N LEU A 73 1.08 6.84 -3.70
CA LEU A 73 1.47 7.23 -2.35
C LEU A 73 2.42 8.42 -2.35
N HIS A 74 3.40 8.44 -3.26
CA HIS A 74 4.34 9.54 -3.41
C HIS A 74 3.61 10.85 -3.75
N ILE A 75 2.81 10.82 -4.83
CA ILE A 75 2.02 11.98 -5.29
C ILE A 75 1.12 12.48 -4.16
N ARG A 76 0.34 11.59 -3.53
CA ARG A 76 -0.57 11.96 -2.44
C ARG A 76 0.17 12.52 -1.23
N GLY A 77 1.35 11.98 -0.96
CA GLY A 77 2.26 12.40 0.11
C GLY A 77 2.81 13.81 -0.03
N GLN A 78 3.06 14.27 -1.26
CA GLN A 78 3.51 15.64 -1.52
C GLN A 78 2.46 16.68 -1.08
N TYR A 79 1.17 16.35 -1.24
CA TYR A 79 0.07 17.24 -0.85
C TYR A 79 -0.36 17.08 0.62
N ASN A 80 0.31 16.23 1.41
CA ASN A 80 0.00 16.02 2.81
C ASN A 80 1.23 16.28 3.69
N CYS A 81 1.30 17.47 4.29
CA CYS A 81 2.43 17.91 5.11
C CYS A 81 2.74 16.98 6.30
N LYS A 82 1.75 16.22 6.77
CA LYS A 82 1.95 15.23 7.83
C LYS A 82 2.62 13.94 7.32
N TRP A 83 2.50 13.65 6.02
CA TRP A 83 3.07 12.48 5.38
C TRP A 83 4.46 12.73 4.80
N SER A 84 4.73 13.94 4.31
CA SER A 84 5.97 14.29 3.60
C SER A 84 7.24 13.89 4.35
N GLY A 85 7.35 14.23 5.64
CA GLY A 85 8.53 13.87 6.46
C GLY A 85 8.68 12.36 6.70
N MET A 86 7.59 11.58 6.65
CA MET A 86 7.61 10.13 6.83
C MET A 86 7.92 9.41 5.52
N LEU A 87 7.31 9.86 4.42
CA LEU A 87 7.49 9.29 3.10
C LEU A 87 8.86 9.64 2.51
N ALA A 88 9.44 10.80 2.81
CA ALA A 88 10.82 11.12 2.41
C ALA A 88 11.82 10.07 2.94
N LYS A 89 11.66 9.62 4.20
CA LYS A 89 12.49 8.56 4.80
C LYS A 89 12.22 7.19 4.17
N PHE A 90 10.99 6.93 3.75
CA PHE A 90 10.59 5.65 3.15
C PHE A 90 11.06 5.53 1.69
N MET A 91 10.95 6.61 0.91
CA MET A 91 11.34 6.67 -0.50
C MET A 91 12.86 6.59 -0.68
N TYR A 92 13.64 7.24 0.20
CA TYR A 92 15.11 7.10 0.22
C TYR A 92 15.56 5.63 0.41
N ARG A 93 14.82 4.84 1.20
CA ARG A 93 15.14 3.42 1.46
C ARG A 93 14.79 2.49 0.29
N LEU A 94 13.88 2.89 -0.60
CA LEU A 94 13.44 2.06 -1.72
C LEU A 94 14.16 2.37 -3.04
N ASN A 95 15.09 3.33 -3.03
CA ASN A 95 15.86 3.75 -4.22
C ASN A 95 14.97 4.08 -5.43
N PHE A 96 13.79 4.65 -5.18
CA PHE A 96 12.96 5.23 -6.24
C PHE A 96 13.48 6.64 -6.52
N PRO A 97 14.06 6.93 -7.69
CA PRO A 97 14.43 8.29 -8.06
C PRO A 97 13.15 9.11 -8.23
N LEU A 98 13.19 10.34 -7.70
CA LEU A 98 12.22 11.39 -7.99
C LEU A 98 12.43 11.91 -9.42
#